data_AF-A0A432I9X7-F1
#
_entry.id   AF-A0A432I9X7-F1
#
_cell.length_a   1.000
_cell.length_b   1.000
_cell.length_c   1.000
_cell.angle_alpha   90.00
_cell.angle_beta   90.00
_cell.angle_gamma   90.00
#
_symmetry.space_group_name_H-M   'P 1'
#
loop_
_entity.id
_entity.type
_entity.pdbx_description
1 polymer ?
#
loop_
_entity_poly.entity_id
_entity_poly.type
_entity_poly.pdbx_seq_one_letter_code
_entity_poly.pdbx_strand_id
1 'polypeptide(L)'
;VTAAAVQKDQLEKEQHHILALIAKTKIYLMDARDQVCKEITKGYDIAAVGEKLLEHFGKKPEEAISYDSGRKIMMRFFEEHFAIDRIRSKELFDLLEKSKVITYTPDLSNLIEIPDYSNFGEFTNLNYMPLFGNWHINA
;
A
#
# COMPACT_ATOMS: atom_id res chain seq x y z
N VAL A 1 4.77 50.15 2.32
CA VAL A 1 4.32 48.74 2.36
C VAL A 1 3.46 48.56 3.61
N THR A 2 2.25 48.03 3.49
CA THR A 2 1.33 47.88 4.63
C THR A 2 1.73 46.70 5.51
N ALA A 3 1.43 46.75 6.81
CA ALA A 3 1.72 45.65 7.74
C ALA A 3 1.13 44.30 7.27
N ALA A 4 -0.04 44.33 6.63
CA ALA A 4 -0.68 43.17 6.03
C ALA A 4 0.13 42.57 4.85
N ALA A 5 0.77 43.40 4.03
CA ALA A 5 1.61 42.92 2.94
C ALA A 5 2.91 42.27 3.46
N VAL A 6 3.50 42.80 4.54
CA VAL A 6 4.66 42.20 5.21
C VAL A 6 4.29 40.85 5.85
N GLN A 7 3.13 40.77 6.51
CA GLN A 7 2.66 39.54 7.13
C GLN A 7 2.33 38.45 6.11
N LYS A 8 1.73 38.81 4.97
CA LYS A 8 1.49 37.89 3.88
C LYS A 8 2.79 37.33 3.30
N ASP A 9 3.77 38.18 3.01
CA ASP A 9 5.08 37.77 2.49
C ASP A 9 5.82 36.83 3.46
N GLN A 10 5.72 37.10 4.77
CA GLN A 10 6.27 36.22 5.80
C GLN A 10 5.59 34.84 5.81
N LEU A 11 4.26 34.79 5.75
CA LEU A 11 3.50 33.53 5.71
C LEU A 11 3.79 32.71 4.45
N GLU A 12 3.94 33.36 3.30
CA GLU A 12 4.31 32.68 2.04
C GLU A 12 5.71 32.06 2.14
N LYS A 13 6.69 32.78 2.73
CA LYS A 13 8.03 32.24 2.99
C LYS A 13 8.02 31.05 3.95
N GLU A 14 7.24 31.13 5.03
CA GLU A 14 7.07 30.04 5.99
C GLU A 14 6.42 28.81 5.34
N GLN A 15 5.37 29.02 4.53
CA GLN A 15 4.72 27.95 3.78
C GLN A 15 5.71 27.26 2.83
N HIS A 16 6.50 28.04 2.08
CA HIS A 16 7.52 27.48 1.19
C HIS A 16 8.56 26.66 1.96
N HIS A 17 9.00 27.14 3.12
CA HIS A 17 9.95 26.41 3.96
C HIS A 17 9.37 25.08 4.46
N ILE A 18 8.12 25.07 4.93
CA ILE A 18 7.42 23.86 5.38
C ILE A 18 7.29 22.85 4.24
N LEU A 19 6.91 23.30 3.04
CA LEU A 19 6.80 22.42 1.87
C LEU A 19 8.16 21.81 1.50
N ALA A 20 9.25 22.58 1.59
CA ALA A 20 10.60 22.07 1.35
C ALA A 20 11.00 21.00 2.39
N LEU A 21 10.68 21.21 3.67
CA LEU A 21 10.92 20.23 4.73
C LEU A 21 10.11 18.94 4.52
N ILE A 22 8.84 19.06 4.11
CA ILE A 22 7.98 17.91 3.78
C ILE A 22 8.59 17.12 2.61
N ALA A 23 9.01 17.80 1.54
CA ALA A 23 9.62 17.14 0.39
C ALA A 23 10.92 16.41 0.77
N LYS A 24 11.80 17.07 1.53
CA LYS A 24 13.06 16.47 1.99
C LYS A 24 12.83 15.25 2.89
N THR A 25 11.85 15.34 3.79
CA THR A 25 11.48 14.22 4.68
C THR A 25 10.91 13.05 3.89
N LYS A 26 10.10 13.31 2.85
CA LYS A 26 9.58 12.27 1.96
C LYS A 26 10.71 11.52 1.24
N ILE A 27 11.73 12.23 0.74
CA ILE A 27 12.90 11.61 0.11
C ILE A 27 13.62 10.69 1.10
N TYR A 28 13.95 11.18 2.30
CA TYR A 28 14.60 10.34 3.31
C TYR A 28 13.78 9.13 3.73
N LEU A 29 12.46 9.28 3.82
CA LEU A 29 11.57 8.16 4.10
C LEU A 29 11.57 7.13 2.97
N MET A 30 11.59 7.59 1.71
CA MET A 30 11.69 6.70 0.54
C MET A 30 13.02 5.94 0.56
N ASP A 31 14.15 6.64 0.75
CA ASP A 31 15.48 6.02 0.82
C ASP A 31 15.57 4.98 1.94
N ALA A 32 15.05 5.29 3.12
CA ALA A 32 15.03 4.37 4.25
C ALA A 32 14.17 3.12 3.98
N ARG A 33 13.02 3.30 3.34
CA ARG A 33 12.16 2.18 2.92
C ARG A 33 12.84 1.31 1.88
N ASP A 34 13.54 1.92 0.93
CA ASP A 34 14.25 1.24 -0.12
C ASP A 34 15.39 0.38 0.43
N GLN A 35 16.12 0.90 1.42
CA GLN A 35 17.14 0.15 2.14
C GLN A 35 16.55 -1.06 2.90
N VAL A 36 15.44 -0.88 3.62
CA VAL A 36 14.73 -2.00 4.27
C VAL A 36 14.26 -3.03 3.25
N CYS A 37 13.78 -2.59 2.08
CA CYS A 37 13.38 -3.49 1.00
C CYS A 37 14.55 -4.36 0.56
N LYS A 38 15.71 -3.75 0.27
CA LYS A 38 16.94 -4.46 -0.13
C LYS A 38 17.38 -5.47 0.92
N GLU A 39 17.29 -5.12 2.19
CA GLU A 39 17.64 -6.02 3.29
C GLU A 39 16.72 -7.25 3.34
N ILE A 40 15.41 -7.05 3.20
CA ILE A 40 14.44 -8.14 3.19
C ILE A 40 14.63 -9.03 1.96
N THR A 41 14.77 -8.44 0.78
CA THR A 41 14.78 -9.14 -0.52
C THR A 41 16.17 -9.61 -0.95
N LYS A 42 17.20 -9.37 -0.13
CA LYS A 42 18.61 -9.68 -0.42
C LYS A 42 19.14 -8.94 -1.67
N GLY A 43 18.70 -7.70 -1.86
CA GLY A 43 19.31 -6.77 -2.81
C GLY A 43 18.36 -6.04 -3.77
N TYR A 44 17.06 -6.37 -3.77
CA TYR A 44 16.08 -5.71 -4.64
C TYR A 44 15.51 -4.46 -3.96
N ASP A 45 15.56 -3.33 -4.66
CA ASP A 45 14.84 -2.11 -4.25
C ASP A 45 13.33 -2.25 -4.47
N ILE A 46 12.58 -1.26 -3.97
CA ILE A 46 11.13 -1.23 -4.06
C ILE A 46 10.65 -1.27 -5.51
N ALA A 47 11.33 -0.54 -6.40
CA ALA A 47 10.97 -0.49 -7.82
C ALA A 47 11.10 -1.87 -8.47
N ALA A 48 12.24 -2.55 -8.26
CA ALA A 48 12.48 -3.88 -8.80
C ALA A 48 11.49 -4.92 -8.24
N VAL A 49 11.14 -4.85 -6.96
CA VAL A 49 10.08 -5.72 -6.40
C VAL A 49 8.72 -5.43 -7.04
N GLY A 50 8.40 -4.16 -7.29
CA GLY A 50 7.21 -3.74 -8.00
C GLY A 50 7.17 -4.31 -9.43
N GLU A 51 8.29 -4.25 -10.16
CA GLU A 51 8.42 -4.86 -11.48
C GLU A 51 8.17 -6.37 -11.43
N LYS A 52 8.73 -7.07 -10.42
CA LYS A 52 8.47 -8.52 -10.24
C LYS A 52 7.01 -8.85 -9.94
N LEU A 53 6.33 -7.98 -9.20
CA LEU A 53 4.88 -8.10 -9.02
C LEU A 53 4.11 -7.88 -10.32
N LEU A 54 4.46 -6.85 -11.11
CA LEU A 54 3.83 -6.60 -12.42
C LEU A 54 4.08 -7.72 -13.41
N GLU A 55 5.29 -8.27 -13.46
CA GLU A 55 5.64 -9.41 -14.30
C GLU A 55 4.78 -10.64 -13.96
N HIS A 56 4.53 -10.89 -12.67
CA HIS A 56 3.81 -12.08 -12.21
C HIS A 56 2.29 -11.92 -12.24
N PHE A 57 1.76 -10.79 -11.76
CA PHE A 57 0.31 -10.56 -11.61
C PHE A 57 -0.27 -9.61 -12.66
N GLY A 58 0.54 -8.97 -13.50
CA GLY A 58 0.08 -7.83 -14.29
C GLY A 58 -0.33 -6.66 -13.39
N LYS A 59 -1.31 -5.85 -13.83
CA LYS A 59 -1.78 -4.67 -13.08
C LYS A 59 -2.61 -5.03 -11.83
N LYS A 60 -3.13 -6.26 -11.75
CA LYS A 60 -3.95 -6.75 -10.63
C LYS A 60 -3.86 -8.28 -10.51
N PRO A 61 -3.77 -8.84 -9.30
CA PRO A 61 -3.94 -10.28 -9.11
C PRO A 61 -5.39 -10.70 -9.37
N GLU A 62 -5.68 -11.31 -10.53
CA GLU A 62 -7.05 -11.66 -10.95
C GLU A 62 -7.77 -12.64 -10.00
N GLU A 63 -7.00 -13.48 -9.30
CA GLU A 63 -7.52 -14.45 -8.34
C GLU A 63 -7.90 -13.82 -6.98
N ALA A 64 -7.54 -12.56 -6.74
CA ALA A 64 -7.76 -11.88 -5.46
C ALA A 64 -9.09 -11.14 -5.44
N ILE A 65 -10.12 -11.80 -4.91
CA ILE A 65 -11.46 -11.23 -4.75
C ILE A 65 -11.61 -10.34 -3.50
N SER A 66 -10.66 -10.41 -2.56
CA SER A 66 -10.72 -9.70 -1.28
C SER A 66 -9.34 -9.18 -0.85
N TYR A 67 -9.33 -8.30 0.15
CA TYR A 67 -8.07 -7.83 0.76
C TYR A 67 -7.21 -9.00 1.24
N ASP A 68 -7.77 -9.90 2.06
CA ASP A 68 -7.03 -11.00 2.67
C ASP A 68 -6.53 -12.02 1.64
N SER A 69 -7.32 -12.35 0.62
CA SER A 69 -6.91 -13.26 -0.45
C SER A 69 -5.73 -12.70 -1.26
N GLY A 70 -5.81 -11.45 -1.71
CA GLY A 70 -4.71 -10.82 -2.44
C GLY A 70 -3.46 -10.65 -1.60
N ARG A 71 -3.62 -10.25 -0.32
CA ARG A 71 -2.51 -10.22 0.64
C ARG A 71 -1.82 -11.57 0.77
N LYS A 72 -2.58 -12.66 0.92
CA LYS A 72 -2.02 -14.02 1.03
C LYS A 72 -1.29 -14.46 -0.23
N ILE A 73 -1.83 -14.18 -1.40
CA ILE A 73 -1.24 -14.57 -2.69
C ILE A 73 0.06 -13.79 -2.95
N MET A 74 0.06 -12.47 -2.75
CA MET A 74 1.28 -11.65 -2.89
C MET A 74 2.35 -12.08 -1.88
N MET A 75 1.97 -12.34 -0.63
CA MET A 75 2.91 -12.83 0.38
C MET A 75 3.52 -14.19 0.00
N ARG A 76 2.73 -15.11 -0.54
CA ARG A 76 3.25 -16.40 -1.01
C ARG A 76 4.24 -16.21 -2.15
N PHE A 77 3.91 -15.34 -3.11
CA PHE A 77 4.83 -14.96 -4.18
C PHE A 77 6.16 -14.41 -3.62
N PHE A 78 6.13 -13.56 -2.58
CA PHE A 78 7.37 -13.05 -1.98
C PHE A 78 8.21 -14.15 -1.32
N GLU A 79 7.56 -15.06 -0.58
CA GLU A 79 8.23 -16.19 0.08
C GLU A 79 8.97 -17.06 -0.95
N GLU A 80 8.31 -17.36 -2.06
CA GLU A 80 8.84 -18.20 -3.13
C GLU A 80 9.91 -17.49 -3.96
N HIS A 81 9.63 -16.27 -4.43
CA HIS A 81 10.50 -15.55 -5.37
C HIS A 81 11.78 -15.02 -4.72
N PHE A 82 11.68 -14.48 -3.50
CA PHE A 82 12.84 -13.90 -2.78
C PHE A 82 13.46 -14.87 -1.78
N ALA A 83 12.91 -16.09 -1.64
CA ALA A 83 13.35 -17.09 -0.66
C ALA A 83 13.45 -16.50 0.76
N ILE A 84 12.34 -15.91 1.22
CA ILE A 84 12.18 -15.28 2.54
C ILE A 84 11.09 -15.98 3.34
N ASP A 85 11.16 -15.88 4.66
CA ASP A 85 10.15 -16.47 5.53
C ASP A 85 8.84 -15.65 5.56
N ARG A 86 7.82 -16.22 6.22
CA ARG A 86 6.49 -15.62 6.35
C ARG A 86 6.50 -14.26 7.07
N ILE A 87 7.41 -14.07 8.04
CA ILE A 87 7.52 -12.82 8.81
C ILE A 87 8.07 -11.73 7.90
N ARG A 88 9.16 -12.01 7.19
CA ARG A 88 9.78 -11.12 6.22
C ARG A 88 8.86 -10.80 5.03
N SER A 89 8.10 -11.79 4.56
CA SER A 89 7.09 -11.59 3.53
C SER A 89 5.99 -10.63 3.99
N LYS A 90 5.56 -10.71 5.26
CA LYS A 90 4.62 -9.75 5.85
C LYS A 90 5.22 -8.35 5.92
N GLU A 91 6.46 -8.24 6.39
CA GLU A 91 7.17 -6.96 6.46
C GLU A 91 7.30 -6.31 5.07
N LEU A 92 7.64 -7.11 4.05
CA LEU A 92 7.73 -6.65 2.66
C LEU A 92 6.38 -6.18 2.13
N PHE A 93 5.32 -6.94 2.36
CA PHE A 93 3.96 -6.54 1.98
C PHE A 93 3.59 -5.18 2.59
N ASP A 94 3.75 -5.04 3.91
CA ASP A 94 3.40 -3.82 4.63
C ASP A 94 4.24 -2.62 4.14
N LEU A 95 5.50 -2.86 3.76
CA LEU A 95 6.41 -1.86 3.18
C LEU A 95 5.92 -1.38 1.80
N LEU A 96 5.54 -2.31 0.92
CA LEU A 96 5.05 -2.00 -0.43
C LEU A 96 3.70 -1.27 -0.38
N GLU A 97 2.81 -1.64 0.55
CA GLU A 97 1.53 -0.96 0.75
C GLU A 97 1.72 0.48 1.24
N LYS A 98 2.63 0.69 2.21
CA LYS A 98 3.02 2.03 2.69
C LYS A 98 3.72 2.87 1.62
N SER A 99 4.36 2.22 0.66
CA SER A 99 5.04 2.85 -0.48
C SER A 99 4.13 3.03 -1.69
N LYS A 100 2.85 2.62 -1.59
CA LYS A 100 1.83 2.72 -2.65
C LYS A 100 2.14 1.94 -3.93
N VAL A 101 3.07 0.99 -3.83
CA VAL A 101 3.37 0.03 -4.91
C VAL A 101 2.25 -0.99 -5.06
N ILE A 102 1.67 -1.39 -3.94
CA ILE A 102 0.42 -2.16 -3.92
C ILE A 102 -0.64 -1.35 -3.21
N THR A 103 -1.82 -1.25 -3.80
CA THR A 103 -2.95 -0.52 -3.23
C THR A 103 -4.22 -1.32 -3.37
N TYR A 104 -5.06 -1.27 -2.34
CA TYR A 104 -6.38 -1.87 -2.36
C TYR A 104 -7.45 -0.80 -2.38
N THR A 105 -8.36 -0.89 -3.33
CA THR A 105 -9.55 -0.05 -3.41
C THR A 105 -10.77 -0.89 -3.04
N PRO A 106 -11.39 -0.68 -1.87
CA PRO A 106 -12.61 -1.38 -1.52
C PRO A 106 -13.73 -1.07 -2.51
N ASP A 107 -14.50 -2.09 -2.88
CA ASP A 107 -15.75 -1.92 -3.59
C ASP A 107 -16.87 -1.71 -2.57
N LEU A 108 -17.34 -0.47 -2.47
CA LEU A 108 -18.39 -0.07 -1.54
C LEU A 108 -19.79 -0.19 -2.15
N SER A 109 -19.91 -0.56 -3.43
CA SER A 109 -21.22 -0.69 -4.11
C SER A 109 -22.11 -1.73 -3.45
N ASN A 110 -21.52 -2.78 -2.89
CA ASN A 110 -22.22 -3.84 -2.15
C ASN A 110 -22.53 -3.50 -0.69
N LEU A 111 -22.12 -2.33 -0.18
CA LEU A 111 -22.42 -1.89 1.20
C LEU A 111 -23.72 -1.09 1.33
N ILE A 112 -24.31 -0.67 0.20
CA ILE A 112 -25.53 0.16 0.17
C ILE A 112 -26.79 -0.71 0.31
N GLU A 113 -26.72 -1.98 -0.10
CA GLU A 113 -27.67 -2.98 0.33
C GLU A 113 -27.13 -3.58 1.63
N ILE A 114 -27.87 -3.46 2.73
CA ILE A 114 -27.68 -4.30 3.91
C ILE A 114 -28.54 -5.54 3.63
N PRO A 115 -28.02 -6.65 3.08
CA PRO A 115 -28.73 -7.91 3.06
C PRO A 115 -29.34 -8.18 4.43
N ASP A 116 -30.53 -8.78 4.47
CA ASP A 116 -30.99 -9.43 5.68
C ASP A 116 -30.01 -10.58 5.98
N TYR A 117 -29.05 -10.31 6.86
CA TYR A 117 -27.85 -11.12 7.10
C TYR A 117 -28.09 -12.30 8.06
N SER A 118 -29.34 -12.65 8.32
CA SER A 118 -29.69 -13.77 9.19
C SER A 118 -29.12 -15.13 8.71
N ASN A 119 -28.75 -15.26 7.42
CA ASN A 119 -28.25 -16.53 6.85
C ASN A 119 -26.77 -16.57 6.39
N PHE A 120 -26.05 -15.44 6.30
CA PHE A 120 -24.68 -15.45 5.71
C PHE A 120 -23.60 -15.91 6.71
N GLY A 121 -23.80 -15.62 8.00
CA GLY A 121 -22.92 -16.09 9.08
C GLY A 121 -22.99 -17.61 9.26
N GLU A 122 -24.16 -18.22 9.05
CA GLU A 122 -24.32 -19.68 9.10
C GLU A 122 -23.70 -20.38 7.89
N PHE A 123 -23.67 -19.73 6.71
CA PHE A 123 -23.15 -20.34 5.48
C PHE A 123 -21.61 -20.30 5.39
N THR A 124 -20.97 -19.30 5.99
CA THR A 124 -19.52 -19.07 5.85
C THR A 124 -18.72 -19.36 7.11
N ASN A 125 -19.38 -19.51 8.27
CA ASN A 125 -18.73 -19.68 9.58
C ASN A 125 -17.72 -18.55 9.90
N LEU A 126 -17.89 -17.38 9.30
CA LEU A 126 -17.05 -16.20 9.46
C LEU A 126 -17.78 -15.16 10.31
N ASN A 127 -17.14 -14.72 11.40
CA ASN A 127 -17.64 -13.63 12.26
C ASN A 127 -17.38 -12.22 11.67
N TYR A 128 -16.95 -12.12 10.42
CA TYR A 128 -16.68 -10.85 9.75
C TYR A 128 -16.94 -10.95 8.25
N MET A 129 -17.34 -9.82 7.66
CA MET A 129 -17.55 -9.72 6.22
C MET A 129 -16.20 -9.48 5.51
N PRO A 130 -15.80 -10.31 4.54
CA PRO A 130 -14.61 -10.03 3.75
C PRO A 130 -14.81 -8.72 2.98
N LEU A 131 -13.85 -7.81 3.12
CA LEU A 131 -13.85 -6.56 2.35
C LEU A 131 -13.53 -6.91 0.90
N PHE A 132 -14.51 -6.81 0.00
CA PHE A 132 -14.34 -6.97 -1.45
C PHE A 132 -13.84 -5.67 -2.09
N GLY A 133 -13.21 -5.79 -3.26
CA GLY A 133 -12.50 -4.67 -3.88
C GLY A 133 -11.43 -5.13 -4.85
N ASN A 134 -10.64 -4.16 -5.31
CA ASN A 134 -9.63 -4.38 -6.34
C ASN A 134 -8.24 -4.07 -5.80
N TRP A 135 -7.32 -5.00 -6.04
CA TRP A 135 -5.89 -4.78 -5.91
C TRP A 135 -5.34 -4.08 -7.15
N HIS A 136 -4.41 -3.15 -6.93
CA HIS A 136 -3.68 -2.45 -7.97
C HIS A 136 -2.19 -2.50 -7.66
N ILE A 137 -1.39 -2.85 -8.66
CA ILE A 137 0.07 -2.82 -8.60
C ILE A 137 0.54 -1.61 -9.42
N ASN A 138 1.20 -0.67 -8.74
CA ASN A 138 1.75 0.56 -9.29
C ASN A 138 3.28 0.46 -9.18
N ALA A 139 3.92 -0.11 -10.19
CA ALA A 139 5.38 -0.11 -10.31
C ALA A 139 5.80 0.71 -11.53
#